data_AF-A0A8J5FX07-F1
#
_entry.id   AF-A0A8J5FX07-F1
#
_cell.length_a   1.000
_cell.length_b   1.000
_cell.length_c   1.000
_cell.angle_alpha   90.00
_cell.angle_beta   90.00
_cell.angle_gamma   90.00
#
_symmetry.space_group_name_H-M   'P 1'
#
loop_
_entity.id
_entity.type
_entity.pdbx_description
1 polymer ?
#
loop_
_entity_poly.entity_id
_entity_poly.type
_entity_poly.pdbx_seq_one_letter_code
_entity_poly.pdbx_strand_id
1 'polypeptide(L)'
;MPPTSLSSPGASASSSTAAESLRNSRILASKLYLDVPASKVPLVYSSSYNIAFFGIEKLFKLLPVNGVNDFDIVDLLAVCCVQLVLFEMLAMNDLKDLKDASVVEGCKRTILHPFDSSKWGRICQFLVKEGYLVMNKTVEPLEASEEDLLVVHSETYLSSLKSSLTVATITELAPVAMLPNCILQKKVLHPFRMQVGGSIVAAKLAKERGWAINIGGGFHHCSAEKGGGFCAYADISLCIHFAFVRLNITRVMIIDLDAHQGNGHEIDFSNDSVFLPLSICSSA
;
A
#
# COMPACT_ATOMS: atom_id res chain seq x y z
N MET A 1 13.09 -39.19 49.49
CA MET A 1 13.39 -38.81 48.10
C MET A 1 12.50 -37.62 47.75
N PRO A 2 13.04 -36.45 47.39
CA PRO A 2 12.21 -35.32 46.99
C PRO A 2 11.71 -35.52 45.54
N PRO A 3 10.55 -34.95 45.16
CA PRO A 3 10.07 -35.03 43.79
C PRO A 3 10.88 -34.06 42.92
N THR A 4 11.43 -34.59 41.83
CA THR A 4 12.08 -33.84 40.75
C THR A 4 11.06 -33.00 39.99
N SER A 5 11.17 -31.68 40.10
CA SER A 5 10.54 -30.73 39.20
C SER A 5 11.27 -30.72 37.85
N LEU A 6 10.65 -31.25 36.79
CA LEU A 6 11.09 -30.99 35.42
C LEU A 6 10.65 -29.57 35.03
N SER A 7 11.60 -28.64 35.03
CA SER A 7 11.49 -27.38 34.31
C SER A 7 11.90 -27.61 32.85
N SER A 8 10.96 -27.52 31.92
CA SER A 8 11.22 -27.52 30.48
C SER A 8 11.81 -26.17 30.04
N PRO A 9 12.97 -26.11 29.35
CA PRO A 9 13.50 -24.84 28.86
C PRO A 9 13.00 -24.53 27.43
N GLY A 10 12.41 -23.35 27.25
CA GLY A 10 12.82 -22.40 26.21
C GLY A 10 12.64 -22.72 24.72
N ALA A 11 11.50 -23.26 24.28
CA ALA A 11 11.25 -23.46 22.83
C ALA A 11 10.76 -22.20 22.07
N SER A 12 10.35 -21.12 22.75
CA SER A 12 9.70 -19.95 22.10
C SER A 12 10.66 -18.83 21.68
N ALA A 13 11.84 -18.71 22.28
CA ALA A 13 12.79 -17.62 21.99
C ALA A 13 13.73 -17.93 20.81
N SER A 14 13.96 -19.22 20.50
CA SER A 14 14.81 -19.64 19.38
C SER A 14 14.09 -19.56 18.03
N SER A 15 12.76 -19.74 18.00
CA SER A 15 11.96 -19.62 16.78
C SER A 15 11.75 -18.17 16.35
N SER A 16 11.58 -17.24 17.30
CA SER A 16 11.40 -15.81 17.00
C SER A 16 12.66 -15.18 16.40
N THR A 17 13.83 -15.51 16.96
CA THR A 17 15.13 -15.02 16.47
C THR A 17 15.48 -15.57 15.08
N ALA A 18 15.15 -16.83 14.80
CA ALA A 18 15.35 -17.42 13.47
C ALA A 18 14.43 -16.77 12.42
N ALA A 19 13.15 -16.54 12.76
CA ALA A 19 12.20 -15.88 11.86
C ALA A 19 12.60 -14.43 11.55
N GLU A 20 13.06 -13.69 12.56
CA GLU A 20 13.57 -12.33 12.39
C GLU A 20 14.85 -12.30 11.52
N SER A 21 15.77 -13.23 11.76
CA SER A 21 16.99 -13.36 10.92
C SER A 21 16.65 -13.67 9.46
N LEU A 22 15.68 -14.54 9.21
CA LEU A 22 15.23 -14.84 7.85
C LEU A 22 14.57 -13.62 7.19
N ARG A 23 13.71 -12.91 7.93
CA ARG A 23 13.08 -11.66 7.48
C ARG A 23 14.14 -10.63 7.08
N ASN A 24 15.13 -10.39 7.94
CA ASN A 24 16.21 -9.45 7.67
C ASN A 24 17.04 -9.88 6.45
N SER A 25 17.29 -11.18 6.29
CA SER A 25 18.00 -11.72 5.12
C SER A 25 17.23 -11.47 3.83
N ARG A 26 15.90 -11.67 3.82
CA ARG A 26 15.04 -11.34 2.67
C ARG A 26 15.10 -9.86 2.32
N ILE A 27 14.98 -8.98 3.31
CA ILE A 27 15.05 -7.52 3.11
C ILE A 27 16.40 -7.10 2.53
N LEU A 28 17.51 -7.64 3.04
CA LEU A 28 18.85 -7.30 2.56
C LEU A 28 19.14 -7.83 1.16
N ALA A 29 18.52 -8.96 0.77
CA ALA A 29 18.62 -9.53 -0.57
C ALA A 29 17.67 -8.87 -1.60
N SER A 30 16.68 -8.11 -1.12
CA SER A 30 15.67 -7.46 -1.95
C SER A 30 16.27 -6.46 -2.93
N LYS A 31 15.67 -6.40 -4.12
CA LYS A 31 16.02 -5.41 -5.18
C LYS A 31 15.14 -4.17 -5.14
N LEU A 32 14.14 -4.09 -4.26
CA LEU A 32 13.19 -2.98 -4.20
C LEU A 32 13.85 -1.65 -3.78
N TYR A 33 15.03 -1.69 -3.17
CA TYR A 33 15.88 -0.53 -2.92
C TYR A 33 16.71 -0.20 -4.16
N LEU A 34 16.21 0.68 -5.01
CA LEU A 34 16.93 1.18 -6.18
C LEU A 34 17.53 2.57 -5.97
N ASP A 35 18.65 2.84 -6.65
CA ASP A 35 19.23 4.17 -6.71
C ASP A 35 18.42 5.06 -7.65
N VAL A 36 17.96 6.20 -7.13
CA VAL A 36 17.11 7.12 -7.87
C VAL A 36 17.91 8.39 -8.17
N PRO A 37 18.11 8.74 -9.45
CA PRO A 37 18.82 9.97 -9.82
C PRO A 37 18.19 11.21 -9.20
N ALA A 38 19.02 12.20 -8.83
CA ALA A 38 18.56 13.49 -8.30
C ALA A 38 17.66 14.26 -9.28
N SER A 39 17.74 13.94 -10.58
CA SER A 39 16.91 14.54 -11.62
C SER A 39 15.46 14.07 -11.61
N LYS A 40 15.10 13.03 -10.85
CA LYS A 40 13.72 12.53 -10.66
C LYS A 40 13.07 13.22 -9.48
N VAL A 41 11.79 13.53 -9.55
CA VAL A 41 11.01 14.03 -8.41
C VAL A 41 10.64 12.86 -7.49
N PRO A 42 10.49 13.06 -6.16
CA PRO A 42 10.16 11.97 -5.23
C PRO A 42 8.67 11.59 -5.28
N LEU A 43 8.16 11.37 -6.49
CA LEU A 43 6.82 10.89 -6.77
C LEU A 43 6.94 9.57 -7.54
N VAL A 44 6.43 8.51 -6.93
CA VAL A 44 6.53 7.13 -7.39
C VAL A 44 5.24 6.74 -8.08
N TYR A 45 5.36 6.29 -9.32
CA TYR A 45 4.24 5.86 -10.14
C TYR A 45 4.71 4.97 -11.28
N SER A 46 3.95 3.92 -11.58
CA SER A 46 4.03 3.17 -12.83
C SER A 46 2.67 3.16 -13.53
N SER A 47 2.68 3.15 -14.86
CA SER A 47 1.45 2.96 -15.64
C SER A 47 0.78 1.62 -15.34
N SER A 48 1.55 0.63 -14.88
CA SER A 48 1.08 -0.68 -14.42
C SER A 48 0.22 -0.63 -13.15
N TYR A 49 0.14 0.49 -12.44
CA TYR A 49 -0.75 0.62 -11.27
C TYR A 49 -2.23 0.54 -11.66
N ASN A 50 -2.55 0.91 -12.90
CA ASN A 50 -3.93 0.94 -13.34
C ASN A 50 -4.41 -0.48 -13.67
N ILE A 51 -5.37 -0.99 -12.90
CA ILE A 51 -5.98 -2.31 -13.15
C ILE A 51 -7.06 -2.13 -14.22
N ALA A 52 -6.82 -2.67 -15.43
CA ALA A 52 -7.82 -2.71 -16.49
C ALA A 52 -8.51 -4.08 -16.53
N PHE A 53 -9.83 -4.12 -16.40
CA PHE A 53 -10.62 -5.36 -16.43
C PHE A 53 -11.10 -5.67 -17.85
N PHE A 54 -10.19 -5.69 -18.84
CA PHE A 54 -10.45 -6.15 -20.22
C PHE A 54 -11.70 -5.55 -20.88
N GLY A 55 -12.03 -4.28 -20.61
CA GLY A 55 -13.23 -3.65 -21.19
C GLY A 55 -14.53 -4.03 -20.50
N ILE A 56 -14.52 -4.82 -19.42
CA ILE A 56 -15.69 -4.97 -18.55
C ILE A 56 -16.00 -3.61 -17.90
N GLU A 57 -15.01 -2.73 -17.70
CA GLU A 57 -15.25 -1.32 -17.36
C GLU A 57 -16.13 -0.56 -18.37
N LYS A 58 -16.22 -1.00 -19.64
CA LYS A 58 -17.16 -0.46 -20.63
C LYS A 58 -18.52 -1.13 -20.55
N LEU A 59 -18.59 -2.42 -20.25
CA LEU A 59 -19.84 -3.15 -20.02
C LEU A 59 -20.58 -2.59 -18.79
N PHE A 60 -19.83 -2.16 -17.77
CA PHE A 60 -20.34 -1.51 -16.56
C PHE A 60 -20.81 -0.06 -16.77
N LYS A 61 -20.41 0.60 -17.88
CA LYS A 61 -20.97 1.89 -18.31
C LYS A 61 -22.33 1.74 -19.00
N LEU A 62 -22.73 0.52 -19.39
CA LEU A 62 -23.97 0.24 -20.12
C LEU A 62 -25.14 -0.15 -19.19
N LEU A 63 -24.90 -0.29 -17.88
CA LEU A 63 -25.95 -0.52 -16.91
C LEU A 63 -26.53 0.85 -16.47
N PRO A 64 -27.84 1.09 -16.63
CA PRO A 64 -28.46 2.32 -16.17
C PRO A 64 -28.51 2.29 -14.64
N VAL A 65 -27.59 3.00 -13.98
CA VAL A 65 -27.70 3.31 -12.56
C VAL A 65 -28.36 4.69 -12.46
N ASN A 66 -29.64 4.71 -12.07
CA ASN A 66 -30.34 5.95 -11.82
C ASN A 66 -29.87 6.55 -10.48
N GLY A 67 -29.31 7.74 -10.56
CA GLY A 67 -29.21 8.69 -9.44
C GLY A 67 -28.02 8.51 -8.52
N VAL A 68 -26.91 9.18 -8.83
CA VAL A 68 -26.04 9.87 -7.85
C VAL A 68 -25.41 11.07 -8.58
N ASN A 69 -25.62 12.29 -8.06
CA ASN A 69 -24.96 13.51 -8.52
C ASN A 69 -23.78 13.85 -7.58
N ASP A 70 -22.79 14.49 -8.18
CA ASP A 70 -21.61 15.17 -7.61
C ASP A 70 -20.62 14.30 -6.81
N PHE A 71 -19.40 14.22 -7.35
CA PHE A 71 -18.22 13.62 -6.73
C PHE A 71 -17.25 14.76 -6.45
N ASP A 72 -17.03 15.06 -5.17
CA ASP A 72 -16.21 16.18 -4.71
C ASP A 72 -14.72 15.85 -4.76
N ILE A 73 -13.86 16.88 -4.89
CA ILE A 73 -12.40 16.72 -4.82
C ILE A 73 -11.94 16.21 -3.43
N VAL A 74 -12.81 16.35 -2.42
CA VAL A 74 -12.62 15.82 -1.07
C VAL A 74 -12.62 14.28 -1.08
N ASP A 75 -13.40 13.65 -1.96
CA ASP A 75 -13.34 12.20 -2.19
C ASP A 75 -12.07 11.81 -2.95
N LEU A 76 -11.52 12.69 -3.80
CA LEU A 76 -10.23 12.46 -4.47
C LEU A 76 -9.04 12.52 -3.51
N LEU A 77 -9.15 13.31 -2.43
CA LEU A 77 -8.18 13.36 -1.33
C LEU A 77 -8.31 12.18 -0.37
N ALA A 78 -9.52 11.71 -0.06
CA ALA A 78 -9.75 10.46 0.68
C ALA A 78 -9.26 9.21 -0.10
N VAL A 79 -9.19 9.31 -1.42
CA VAL A 79 -8.79 8.23 -2.32
C VAL A 79 -7.29 8.31 -2.71
N CYS A 80 -6.66 9.45 -2.46
CA CYS A 80 -5.22 9.67 -2.36
C CYS A 80 -4.82 9.62 -0.88
N CYS A 81 -5.03 8.50 -0.20
CA CYS A 81 -4.43 8.29 1.13
C CYS A 81 -2.91 8.35 1.00
N VAL A 82 -2.39 9.58 1.10
CA VAL A 82 -1.03 9.85 1.52
C VAL A 82 -1.01 9.39 2.96
N GLN A 83 -0.85 8.08 3.16
CA GLN A 83 -0.39 7.56 4.43
C GLN A 83 1.02 8.12 4.60
N LEU A 84 1.10 9.27 5.27
CA LEU A 84 2.36 9.84 5.70
C LEU A 84 2.86 8.93 6.81
N VAL A 85 3.69 7.96 6.44
CA VAL A 85 4.54 7.25 7.37
C VAL A 85 5.60 8.25 7.82
N LEU A 86 5.30 8.97 8.90
CA LEU A 86 6.22 9.94 9.48
C LEU A 86 7.26 9.17 10.27
N PHE A 87 8.37 8.88 9.59
CA PHE A 87 9.57 8.40 10.23
C PHE A 87 10.12 9.50 11.13
N GLU A 88 10.73 9.12 12.24
CA GLU A 88 11.29 10.06 13.21
C GLU A 88 12.31 11.05 12.60
N MET A 89 11.76 12.12 12.03
CA MET A 89 12.38 13.35 11.59
C MET A 89 11.52 14.45 12.19
N LEU A 90 11.96 14.97 13.33
CA LEU A 90 11.53 16.28 13.81
C LEU A 90 11.98 17.32 12.77
N ALA A 91 11.16 17.51 11.74
CA ALA A 91 11.25 18.60 10.79
C ALA A 91 9.83 19.12 10.49
N MET A 92 9.08 19.46 11.54
CA MET A 92 7.80 20.19 11.43
C MET A 92 7.98 21.68 11.02
N ASN A 93 9.01 22.03 10.25
CA ASN A 93 9.28 23.43 9.94
C ASN A 93 8.91 23.89 8.52
N ASP A 94 8.75 23.00 7.54
CA ASP A 94 8.59 23.41 6.13
C ASP A 94 7.26 23.03 5.47
N LEU A 95 6.26 22.55 6.21
CA LEU A 95 4.91 22.29 5.66
C LEU A 95 4.05 23.57 5.48
N LYS A 96 4.66 24.76 5.44
CA LYS A 96 3.94 26.05 5.36
C LYS A 96 3.49 26.42 3.95
N ASP A 97 4.01 25.76 2.92
CA ASP A 97 3.85 26.18 1.51
C ASP A 97 2.75 25.43 0.74
N LEU A 98 1.92 24.62 1.39
CA LEU A 98 0.79 23.90 0.77
C LEU A 98 -0.57 24.63 0.91
N LYS A 99 -0.57 25.95 1.07
CA LYS A 99 -1.80 26.72 1.38
C LYS A 99 -2.72 27.03 0.20
N ASP A 100 -2.31 26.79 -1.05
CA ASP A 100 -3.07 27.24 -2.23
C ASP A 100 -3.49 26.10 -3.16
N ALA A 101 -4.15 25.07 -2.62
CA ALA A 101 -4.90 24.11 -3.44
C ALA A 101 -6.35 24.59 -3.57
N SER A 102 -6.66 25.32 -4.63
CA SER A 102 -8.04 25.68 -5.00
C SER A 102 -8.84 24.43 -5.35
N VAL A 103 -10.04 24.35 -4.77
CA VAL A 103 -11.05 23.32 -5.01
C VAL A 103 -11.54 23.43 -6.46
N VAL A 104 -11.42 22.35 -7.25
CA VAL A 104 -11.92 22.27 -8.62
C VAL A 104 -12.98 21.16 -8.72
N GLU A 105 -14.22 21.57 -8.97
CA GLU A 105 -15.35 20.68 -9.19
C GLU A 105 -15.28 19.94 -10.54
N GLY A 106 -15.72 18.68 -10.55
CA GLY A 106 -16.34 18.06 -11.72
C GLY A 106 -15.69 16.79 -12.28
N CYS A 107 -16.19 15.62 -11.87
CA CYS A 107 -16.10 14.39 -12.68
C CYS A 107 -17.37 13.55 -12.53
N LYS A 108 -18.28 13.63 -13.51
CA LYS A 108 -19.50 12.79 -13.54
C LYS A 108 -19.14 11.34 -13.84
N ARG A 109 -19.56 10.40 -12.99
CA ARG A 109 -19.39 8.95 -13.25
C ARG A 109 -20.59 8.12 -12.81
N THR A 110 -20.99 7.19 -13.69
CA THR A 110 -21.86 6.06 -13.38
C THR A 110 -20.99 4.96 -12.77
N ILE A 111 -21.20 4.63 -11.50
CA ILE A 111 -20.33 3.75 -10.70
C ILE A 111 -21.06 2.43 -10.47
N LEU A 112 -20.62 1.34 -11.12
CA LEU A 112 -21.01 -0.02 -10.71
C LEU A 112 -20.18 -0.51 -9.52
N HIS A 113 -18.99 0.06 -9.33
CA HIS A 113 -18.07 -0.32 -8.27
C HIS A 113 -17.30 0.92 -7.78
N PRO A 114 -17.32 1.22 -6.46
CA PRO A 114 -16.82 2.48 -5.92
C PRO A 114 -15.31 2.67 -6.14
N PHE A 115 -14.54 1.58 -6.16
CA PHE A 115 -13.12 1.65 -6.43
C PHE A 115 -12.83 1.82 -7.92
N ASP A 116 -12.27 2.98 -8.26
CA ASP A 116 -11.79 3.27 -9.61
C ASP A 116 -10.32 2.92 -9.75
N SER A 117 -10.07 1.79 -10.41
CA SER A 117 -8.72 1.26 -10.63
C SER A 117 -7.84 2.07 -11.58
N SER A 118 -8.36 3.11 -12.23
CA SER A 118 -7.59 4.00 -13.11
C SER A 118 -7.33 5.39 -12.50
N LYS A 119 -7.68 5.58 -11.22
CA LYS A 119 -7.53 6.87 -10.54
C LYS A 119 -6.08 7.37 -10.53
N TRP A 120 -5.12 6.48 -10.36
CA TRP A 120 -3.69 6.80 -10.25
C TRP A 120 -3.16 7.50 -11.50
N GLY A 121 -3.47 6.93 -12.67
CA GLY A 121 -3.11 7.54 -13.94
C GLY A 121 -3.78 8.90 -14.15
N ARG A 122 -5.00 9.08 -13.67
CA ARG A 122 -5.69 10.39 -13.77
C ARG A 122 -5.10 11.44 -12.85
N ILE A 123 -4.68 11.07 -11.64
CA ILE A 123 -3.95 11.98 -10.73
C ILE A 123 -2.65 12.45 -11.40
N CYS A 124 -1.86 11.53 -11.95
CA CYS A 124 -0.65 11.90 -12.70
C CYS A 124 -0.96 12.82 -13.89
N GLN A 125 -1.98 12.48 -14.70
CA GLN A 125 -2.37 13.30 -15.85
C GLN A 125 -2.82 14.70 -15.43
N PHE A 126 -3.58 14.81 -14.34
CA PHE A 126 -3.99 16.09 -13.77
C PHE A 126 -2.77 16.92 -13.35
N LEU A 127 -1.86 16.35 -12.54
CA LEU A 127 -0.65 17.04 -12.11
C LEU A 127 0.24 17.48 -13.28
N VAL A 128 0.31 16.68 -14.34
CA VAL A 128 1.04 17.03 -15.57
C VAL A 128 0.37 18.19 -16.30
N LYS A 129 -0.97 18.14 -16.44
CA LYS A 129 -1.74 19.18 -17.11
C LYS A 129 -1.64 20.53 -16.40
N GLU A 130 -1.68 20.52 -15.07
CA GLU A 130 -1.56 21.74 -14.24
C GLU A 130 -0.09 22.22 -14.09
N GLY A 131 0.88 21.50 -14.67
CA GLY A 131 2.29 21.90 -14.65
C GLY A 131 3.04 21.58 -13.35
N TYR A 132 2.42 20.90 -12.40
CA TYR A 132 3.06 20.45 -11.15
C TYR A 132 3.98 19.24 -11.33
N LEU A 133 3.78 18.46 -12.40
CA LEU A 133 4.55 17.25 -12.67
C LEU A 133 5.02 17.18 -14.13
N VAL A 134 6.25 16.73 -14.33
CA VAL A 134 6.70 16.27 -15.65
C VAL A 134 6.73 14.74 -15.62
N MET A 135 5.92 14.09 -16.45
CA MET A 135 5.69 12.64 -16.34
C MET A 135 6.99 11.81 -16.38
N ASN A 136 7.95 12.18 -17.22
CA ASN A 136 9.23 11.47 -17.32
C ASN A 136 10.16 11.67 -16.10
N LYS A 137 9.78 12.54 -15.16
CA LYS A 137 10.51 12.81 -13.91
C LYS A 137 10.01 11.97 -12.74
N THR A 138 8.92 11.20 -12.89
CA THR A 138 8.47 10.25 -11.85
C THR A 138 9.47 9.12 -11.67
N VAL A 139 9.43 8.49 -10.49
CA VAL A 139 10.16 7.28 -10.17
C VAL A 139 9.29 6.08 -10.50
N GLU A 140 9.81 5.18 -11.32
CA GLU A 140 9.15 3.91 -11.60
C GLU A 140 9.66 2.85 -10.61
N PRO A 141 8.78 2.20 -9.84
CA PRO A 141 9.18 1.16 -8.89
C PRO A 141 9.41 -0.18 -9.57
N LEU A 142 9.98 -1.12 -8.82
CA LEU A 142 10.07 -2.52 -9.19
C LEU A 142 8.90 -3.32 -8.60
N GLU A 143 8.54 -4.43 -9.25
CA GLU A 143 7.55 -5.36 -8.72
C GLU A 143 8.08 -6.05 -7.47
N ALA A 144 7.30 -6.07 -6.38
CA ALA A 144 7.60 -6.90 -5.22
C ALA A 144 7.53 -8.39 -5.59
N SER A 145 8.62 -9.11 -5.36
CA SER A 145 8.68 -10.57 -5.55
C SER A 145 7.98 -11.31 -4.42
N GLU A 146 7.76 -12.61 -4.59
CA GLU A 146 7.21 -13.46 -3.52
C GLU A 146 8.10 -13.45 -2.28
N GLU A 147 9.44 -13.45 -2.43
CA GLU A 147 10.38 -13.32 -1.31
C GLU A 147 10.28 -11.97 -0.59
N ASP A 148 10.01 -10.89 -1.33
CA ASP A 148 9.77 -9.58 -0.71
C ASP A 148 8.48 -9.62 0.12
N LEU A 149 7.42 -10.22 -0.42
CA LEU A 149 6.12 -10.31 0.27
C LEU A 149 6.18 -11.22 1.52
N LEU A 150 7.01 -12.26 1.50
CA LEU A 150 7.25 -13.18 2.63
C LEU A 150 8.01 -12.53 3.82
N VAL A 151 8.39 -11.26 3.72
CA VAL A 151 8.88 -10.48 4.87
C VAL A 151 7.76 -10.27 5.89
N VAL A 152 6.51 -10.11 5.42
CA VAL A 152 5.33 -9.86 6.26
C VAL A 152 4.30 -10.98 6.16
N HIS A 153 4.00 -11.44 4.94
CA HIS A 153 2.93 -12.40 4.72
C HIS A 153 3.37 -13.84 4.98
N SER A 154 2.43 -14.68 5.41
CA SER A 154 2.64 -16.13 5.41
C SER A 154 2.58 -16.73 4.00
N GLU A 155 3.27 -17.84 3.82
CA GLU A 155 3.17 -18.67 2.61
C GLU A 155 1.73 -19.14 2.36
N THR A 156 0.96 -19.36 3.43
CA THR A 156 -0.44 -19.78 3.36
C THR A 156 -1.30 -18.67 2.77
N TYR A 157 -1.15 -17.44 3.28
CA TYR A 157 -1.86 -16.28 2.74
C TYR A 157 -1.49 -16.03 1.28
N LEU A 158 -0.19 -15.98 0.94
CA LEU A 158 0.25 -15.76 -0.44
C LEU A 158 -0.24 -16.87 -1.39
N SER A 159 -0.25 -18.12 -0.94
CA SER A 159 -0.81 -19.23 -1.72
C SER A 159 -2.33 -19.09 -1.93
N SER A 160 -3.06 -18.51 -0.98
CA SER A 160 -4.50 -18.26 -1.11
C SER A 160 -4.82 -17.28 -2.25
N LEU A 161 -3.91 -16.36 -2.58
CA LEU A 161 -4.07 -15.41 -3.69
C LEU A 161 -3.98 -16.07 -5.08
N LYS A 162 -3.68 -17.37 -5.15
CA LYS A 162 -3.82 -18.17 -6.38
C LYS A 162 -5.29 -18.51 -6.67
N SER A 163 -6.20 -18.36 -5.70
CA SER A 163 -7.64 -18.53 -5.88
C SER A 163 -8.29 -17.24 -6.37
N SER A 164 -9.00 -17.30 -7.50
CA SER A 164 -9.79 -16.18 -8.01
C SER A 164 -10.93 -15.79 -7.07
N LEU A 165 -11.50 -16.74 -6.33
CA LEU A 165 -12.55 -16.48 -5.34
C LEU A 165 -12.02 -15.66 -4.15
N THR A 166 -10.82 -15.99 -3.68
CA THR A 166 -10.15 -15.24 -2.61
C THR A 166 -9.89 -13.80 -3.06
N VAL A 167 -9.31 -13.62 -4.25
CA VAL A 167 -9.02 -12.27 -4.77
C VAL A 167 -10.30 -11.49 -5.06
N ALA A 168 -11.36 -12.14 -5.55
CA ALA A 168 -12.67 -11.49 -5.74
C ALA A 168 -13.27 -10.99 -4.43
N THR A 169 -13.08 -11.74 -3.34
CA THR A 169 -13.51 -11.33 -1.99
C THR A 169 -12.70 -10.14 -1.50
N ILE A 170 -11.38 -10.19 -1.61
CA ILE A 170 -10.48 -9.10 -1.20
C ILE A 170 -10.74 -7.81 -1.98
N THR A 171 -10.97 -7.95 -3.28
CA THR A 171 -11.19 -6.82 -4.20
C THR A 171 -12.66 -6.42 -4.30
N GLU A 172 -13.56 -7.05 -3.55
CA GLU A 172 -15.02 -6.83 -3.58
C GLU A 172 -15.64 -6.83 -5.00
N LEU A 173 -15.00 -7.54 -5.91
CA LEU A 173 -15.34 -7.61 -7.33
C LEU A 173 -15.69 -9.04 -7.70
N ALA A 174 -16.96 -9.42 -7.51
CA ALA A 174 -17.45 -10.77 -7.83
C ALA A 174 -17.03 -11.29 -9.23
N PRO A 175 -16.99 -10.49 -10.32
CA PRO A 175 -16.53 -10.96 -11.63
C PRO A 175 -15.08 -11.46 -11.67
N VAL A 176 -14.22 -11.02 -10.74
CA VAL A 176 -12.83 -11.50 -10.62
C VAL A 176 -12.78 -13.00 -10.33
N ALA A 177 -13.81 -13.57 -9.69
CA ALA A 177 -13.88 -14.99 -9.36
C ALA A 177 -13.85 -15.89 -10.61
N MET A 178 -14.26 -15.36 -11.77
CA MET A 178 -14.30 -16.08 -13.04
C MET A 178 -13.02 -15.94 -13.86
N LEU A 179 -12.04 -15.14 -13.41
CA LEU A 179 -10.80 -14.93 -14.15
C LEU A 179 -9.88 -16.16 -14.06
N PRO A 180 -9.32 -16.62 -15.19
CA PRO A 180 -8.23 -17.57 -15.18
C PRO A 180 -7.07 -17.07 -14.31
N ASN A 181 -6.43 -17.96 -13.55
CA ASN A 181 -5.35 -17.58 -12.63
C ASN A 181 -4.21 -16.81 -13.33
N CYS A 182 -3.83 -17.16 -14.56
CA CYS A 182 -2.79 -16.44 -15.29
C CYS A 182 -3.16 -14.96 -15.57
N ILE A 183 -4.44 -14.67 -15.78
CA ILE A 183 -4.95 -13.31 -15.97
C ILE A 183 -5.02 -12.60 -14.63
N LEU A 184 -5.55 -13.26 -13.60
CA LEU A 184 -5.59 -12.76 -12.22
C LEU A 184 -4.22 -12.28 -11.75
N GLN A 185 -3.19 -13.12 -11.90
CA GLN A 185 -1.83 -12.83 -11.48
C GLN A 185 -1.19 -11.66 -12.26
N LYS A 186 -1.44 -11.57 -13.56
CA LYS A 186 -0.81 -10.56 -14.45
C LYS A 186 -1.53 -9.23 -14.50
N LYS A 187 -2.85 -9.22 -14.31
CA LYS A 187 -3.68 -8.03 -14.56
C LYS A 187 -4.32 -7.46 -13.31
N VAL A 188 -4.49 -8.27 -12.27
CA VAL A 188 -5.03 -7.81 -10.98
C VAL A 188 -3.90 -7.70 -9.96
N LEU A 189 -3.20 -8.79 -9.65
CA LEU A 189 -2.22 -8.82 -8.56
C LEU A 189 -0.87 -8.18 -8.89
N HIS A 190 -0.42 -8.23 -10.16
CA HIS A 190 0.81 -7.53 -10.58
C HIS A 190 0.77 -6.02 -10.30
N PRO A 191 -0.30 -5.27 -10.66
CA PRO A 191 -0.47 -3.88 -10.23
C PRO A 191 -0.33 -3.66 -8.72
N PHE A 192 -0.94 -4.53 -7.89
CA PHE A 192 -0.77 -4.46 -6.44
C PHE A 192 0.70 -4.65 -6.01
N ARG A 193 1.43 -5.60 -6.59
CA ARG A 193 2.86 -5.81 -6.30
C ARG A 193 3.77 -4.66 -6.75
N MET A 194 3.43 -3.99 -7.85
CA MET A 194 4.11 -2.76 -8.28
C MET A 194 3.86 -1.60 -7.30
N GLN A 195 2.65 -1.51 -6.75
CA GLN A 195 2.30 -0.51 -5.72
C GLN A 195 3.06 -0.79 -4.40
N VAL A 196 3.18 -2.06 -4.00
CA VAL A 196 4.00 -2.48 -2.86
C VAL A 196 5.46 -2.03 -3.01
N GLY A 197 6.10 -2.35 -4.13
CA GLY A 197 7.47 -1.88 -4.39
C GLY A 197 7.60 -0.36 -4.43
N GLY A 198 6.53 0.32 -4.84
CA GLY A 198 6.40 1.77 -4.78
C GLY A 198 6.52 2.34 -3.37
N SER A 199 5.89 1.70 -2.39
CA SER A 199 5.92 2.14 -0.99
C SER A 199 7.32 2.01 -0.41
N ILE A 200 8.07 0.96 -0.78
CA ILE A 200 9.45 0.74 -0.34
C ILE A 200 10.40 1.83 -0.88
N VAL A 201 10.34 2.12 -2.18
CA VAL A 201 11.20 3.16 -2.77
C VAL A 201 10.78 4.56 -2.33
N ALA A 202 9.48 4.80 -2.07
CA ALA A 202 9.00 6.05 -1.49
C ALA A 202 9.60 6.28 -0.10
N ALA A 203 9.65 5.28 0.79
CA ALA A 203 10.28 5.45 2.10
C ALA A 203 11.77 5.77 2.01
N LYS A 204 12.51 5.12 1.10
CA LYS A 204 13.91 5.47 0.80
C LYS A 204 14.03 6.94 0.39
N LEU A 205 13.22 7.37 -0.57
CA LEU A 205 13.22 8.75 -1.08
C LEU A 205 12.85 9.76 0.01
N ALA A 206 11.87 9.44 0.85
CA ALA A 206 11.49 10.30 1.97
C ALA A 206 12.64 10.46 2.97
N LYS A 207 13.36 9.38 3.28
CA LYS A 207 14.55 9.44 4.14
C LYS A 207 15.68 10.26 3.52
N GLU A 208 15.90 10.13 2.22
CA GLU A 208 16.98 10.83 1.50
C GLU A 208 16.67 12.30 1.18
N ARG A 209 15.39 12.63 0.95
CA ARG A 209 14.96 13.91 0.34
C ARG A 209 13.96 14.68 1.19
N GLY A 210 13.58 14.15 2.36
CA GLY A 210 12.63 14.74 3.30
C GLY A 210 11.17 14.37 3.05
N TRP A 211 10.79 14.01 1.82
CA TRP A 211 9.44 13.57 1.48
C TRP A 211 9.42 12.68 0.24
N ALA A 212 8.38 11.86 0.11
CA ALA A 212 8.03 11.17 -1.12
C ALA A 212 6.56 10.76 -1.13
N ILE A 213 6.02 10.52 -2.32
CA ILE A 213 4.64 10.05 -2.50
C ILE A 213 4.67 8.79 -3.37
N ASN A 214 4.05 7.69 -2.90
CA ASN A 214 3.65 6.59 -3.76
C ASN A 214 2.17 6.74 -4.10
N ILE A 215 1.85 7.01 -5.37
CA ILE A 215 0.47 7.34 -5.75
C ILE A 215 -0.49 6.17 -5.52
N GLY A 216 -0.03 4.92 -5.65
CA GLY A 216 -0.92 3.75 -5.57
C GLY A 216 -0.78 2.88 -4.32
N GLY A 217 0.04 3.28 -3.34
CA GLY A 217 0.21 2.53 -2.09
C GLY A 217 -0.93 2.78 -1.08
N GLY A 218 -0.68 2.41 0.18
CA GLY A 218 -1.59 2.70 1.29
C GLY A 218 -2.65 1.61 1.49
N PHE A 219 -2.27 0.34 1.38
CA PHE A 219 -3.18 -0.80 1.54
C PHE A 219 -3.47 -1.10 3.01
N HIS A 220 -4.14 -0.15 3.67
CA HIS A 220 -4.34 -0.10 5.11
C HIS A 220 -5.29 -1.19 5.67
N HIS A 221 -6.02 -1.90 4.82
CA HIS A 221 -6.88 -3.01 5.22
C HIS A 221 -6.21 -4.39 5.16
N CYS A 222 -5.02 -4.49 4.57
CA CYS A 222 -4.28 -5.76 4.51
C CYS A 222 -3.37 -5.90 5.73
N SER A 223 -3.48 -7.06 6.39
CA SER A 223 -2.56 -7.55 7.43
C SER A 223 -1.67 -8.67 6.86
N ALA A 224 -0.77 -9.21 7.66
CA ALA A 224 0.10 -10.33 7.31
C ALA A 224 -0.68 -11.57 6.82
N GLU A 225 -1.84 -11.87 7.42
CA GLU A 225 -2.59 -13.11 7.16
C GLU A 225 -3.89 -12.90 6.38
N LYS A 226 -4.30 -11.65 6.13
CA LYS A 226 -5.61 -11.35 5.55
C LYS A 226 -5.62 -10.04 4.77
N GLY A 227 -6.10 -10.10 3.53
CA GLY A 227 -6.51 -8.95 2.74
C GLY A 227 -8.00 -8.65 2.85
N GLY A 228 -8.40 -7.46 2.41
CA GLY A 228 -9.78 -6.97 2.41
C GLY A 228 -9.86 -5.52 1.98
N GLY A 229 -11.05 -4.98 1.69
CA GLY A 229 -11.22 -3.57 1.34
C GLY A 229 -10.27 -3.09 0.23
N PHE A 230 -10.16 -3.87 -0.84
CA PHE A 230 -9.26 -3.61 -1.98
C PHE A 230 -7.76 -3.72 -1.68
N CYS A 231 -7.37 -4.20 -0.49
CA CYS A 231 -5.99 -4.31 -0.05
C CYS A 231 -5.55 -5.78 -0.08
N ALA A 232 -4.75 -6.16 -1.09
CA ALA A 232 -4.28 -7.54 -1.26
C ALA A 232 -2.93 -7.83 -0.61
N TYR A 233 -2.10 -6.82 -0.39
CA TYR A 233 -0.78 -6.95 0.25
C TYR A 233 -0.59 -5.85 1.27
N ALA A 234 0.08 -6.15 2.39
CA ALA A 234 0.33 -5.22 3.49
C ALA A 234 1.57 -4.36 3.17
N ASP A 235 1.45 -3.48 2.17
CA ASP A 235 2.56 -2.64 1.70
C ASP A 235 3.11 -1.72 2.81
N ILE A 236 2.24 -1.20 3.67
CA ILE A 236 2.59 -0.37 4.83
C ILE A 236 3.46 -1.16 5.81
N SER A 237 3.01 -2.35 6.23
CA SER A 237 3.75 -3.21 7.16
C SER A 237 5.10 -3.64 6.57
N LEU A 238 5.10 -3.95 5.27
CA LEU A 238 6.34 -4.29 4.56
C LEU A 238 7.31 -3.11 4.54
N CYS A 239 6.81 -1.91 4.23
CA CYS A 239 7.58 -0.67 4.22
C CYS A 239 8.24 -0.38 5.56
N ILE A 240 7.53 -0.60 6.67
CA ILE A 240 8.06 -0.42 8.02
C ILE A 240 9.22 -1.38 8.31
N HIS A 241 9.07 -2.67 8.01
CA HIS A 241 10.17 -3.62 8.20
C HIS A 241 11.39 -3.28 7.34
N PHE A 242 11.19 -2.85 6.09
CA PHE A 242 12.28 -2.36 5.24
C PHE A 242 12.94 -1.10 5.83
N ALA A 243 12.15 -0.16 6.39
CA ALA A 243 12.67 1.04 7.02
C ALA A 243 13.56 0.73 8.24
N PHE A 244 13.15 -0.23 9.07
CA PHE A 244 13.95 -0.67 10.22
C PHE A 244 15.31 -1.24 9.79
N VAL A 245 15.32 -2.13 8.79
CA VAL A 245 16.54 -2.84 8.39
C VAL A 245 17.44 -2.03 7.44
N ARG A 246 16.86 -1.31 6.46
CA ARG A 246 17.62 -0.63 5.39
C ARG A 246 17.88 0.84 5.68
N LEU A 247 16.99 1.51 6.42
CA LEU A 247 17.10 2.95 6.71
C LEU A 247 17.54 3.23 8.15
N ASN A 248 17.72 2.18 8.95
CA ASN A 248 18.11 2.25 10.36
C ASN A 248 17.17 3.16 11.17
N ILE A 249 15.89 3.12 10.81
CA ILE A 249 14.82 3.81 11.52
C ILE A 249 14.46 2.97 12.74
N THR A 250 14.17 3.61 13.87
CA THR A 250 13.89 2.92 15.12
C THR A 250 12.49 3.20 15.65
N ARG A 251 11.75 4.14 15.05
CA ARG A 251 10.37 4.51 15.40
C ARG A 251 9.61 4.99 14.18
N VAL A 252 8.33 4.61 14.12
CA VAL A 252 7.43 4.98 13.04
C VAL A 252 6.09 5.45 13.61
N MET A 253 5.62 6.58 13.12
CA MET A 253 4.24 7.02 13.31
C MET A 253 3.49 6.85 11.99
N ILE A 254 2.33 6.18 12.04
CA ILE A 254 1.38 6.18 10.93
C ILE A 254 0.31 7.22 11.22
N ILE A 255 0.13 8.15 10.29
CA ILE A 255 -1.03 9.03 10.25
C ILE A 255 -1.95 8.49 9.15
N ASP A 256 -3.07 7.89 9.55
CA ASP A 256 -4.10 7.40 8.65
C ASP A 256 -5.27 8.39 8.61
N LEU A 257 -5.46 9.01 7.46
CA LEU A 257 -6.51 9.98 7.18
C LEU A 257 -7.63 9.39 6.32
N ASP A 258 -7.60 8.09 6.06
CA ASP A 258 -8.71 7.41 5.40
C ASP A 258 -9.95 7.46 6.29
N ALA A 259 -11.13 7.54 5.67
CA ALA A 259 -12.39 7.53 6.39
C ALA A 259 -12.61 6.20 7.14
N HIS A 260 -12.02 5.11 6.63
CA HIS A 260 -12.04 3.79 7.25
C HIS A 260 -10.84 3.60 8.18
N GLN A 261 -11.04 2.80 9.22
CA GLN A 261 -9.96 2.40 10.10
C GLN A 261 -8.92 1.55 9.35
N GLY A 262 -7.64 1.93 9.45
CA GLY A 262 -6.48 1.17 8.98
C GLY A 262 -6.18 -0.08 9.80
N ASN A 263 -7.12 -1.02 9.85
CA ASN A 263 -7.05 -2.22 10.69
C ASN A 263 -5.89 -3.17 10.33
N GLY A 264 -5.41 -3.16 9.08
CA GLY A 264 -4.36 -4.08 8.63
C GLY A 264 -3.04 -3.89 9.38
N HIS A 265 -2.52 -2.66 9.36
CA HIS A 265 -1.28 -2.33 10.06
C HIS A 265 -1.46 -2.29 11.59
N GLU A 266 -2.66 -1.96 12.08
CA GLU A 266 -2.97 -2.04 13.52
C GLU A 266 -2.85 -3.49 14.03
N ILE A 267 -3.39 -4.46 13.30
CA ILE A 267 -3.27 -5.88 13.64
C ILE A 267 -1.79 -6.30 13.66
N ASP A 268 -1.06 -5.98 12.59
CA ASP A 268 0.33 -6.40 12.41
C ASP A 268 1.28 -5.86 13.50
N PHE A 269 1.02 -4.65 14.01
CA PHE A 269 1.88 -4.00 15.01
C PHE A 269 1.22 -3.80 16.39
N SER A 270 0.09 -4.47 16.65
CA SER A 270 -0.69 -4.34 17.90
C SER A 270 0.10 -4.50 19.20
N ASN A 271 1.22 -5.24 19.18
CA ASN A 271 2.07 -5.49 20.34
C ASN A 271 3.44 -4.79 20.27
N ASP A 272 3.66 -3.91 19.30
CA ASP A 272 4.96 -3.28 19.07
C ASP A 272 5.02 -1.87 19.67
N SER A 273 5.79 -1.69 20.74
CA SER A 273 6.00 -0.39 21.39
C SER A 273 6.69 0.65 20.51
N VAL A 274 7.26 0.23 19.37
CA VAL A 274 7.91 1.09 18.39
C VAL A 274 6.90 1.77 17.45
N PHE A 275 5.65 1.32 17.50
CA PHE A 275 4.57 1.70 16.61
C PHE A 275 3.53 2.57 17.31
N LEU A 276 3.24 3.74 16.74
CA LEU A 276 2.14 4.60 17.19
C LEU A 276 1.16 4.86 16.03
N PRO A 277 0.00 4.16 16.02
CA PRO A 277 -1.05 4.46 15.05
C PRO A 277 -1.85 5.69 15.48
N LEU A 278 -2.07 6.62 14.56
CA LEU A 278 -3.07 7.68 14.69
C LEU A 278 -4.00 7.59 13.47
N SER A 279 -5.19 7.03 13.67
CA SER A 279 -6.24 6.97 12.65
C SER A 279 -7.36 7.94 13.01
N ILE A 280 -7.72 8.79 12.05
CA ILE A 280 -8.87 9.71 12.16
C ILE A 280 -9.96 9.15 11.24
N CYS A 281 -10.72 8.17 11.75
CA CYS A 281 -11.81 7.53 11.01
C CYS A 281 -13.17 7.86 11.64
N SER A 282 -14.24 7.79 10.83
CA SER A 282 -15.60 7.91 11.36
C SER A 282 -15.93 6.68 12.20
N SER A 283 -16.31 6.87 13.47
CA SER A 283 -16.86 5.80 14.29
C SER A 283 -18.20 5.38 13.69
N ALA A 284 -18.28 4.18 13.12
CA ALA A 284 -19.55 3.58 12.71
C ALA A 284 -20.29 2.99 13.92
#